data_AF-A0AA44U734-F1
#
_entry.id   AF-A0AA44U734-F1
#
_cell.length_a   1.000
_cell.length_b   1.000
_cell.length_c   1.000
_cell.angle_alpha   90.00
_cell.angle_beta   90.00
_cell.angle_gamma   90.00
#
_symmetry.space_group_name_H-M   'P 1'
#
loop_
_entity.id
_entity.type
_entity.pdbx_description
1 polymer ?
#
loop_
_entity_poly.entity_id
_entity_poly.type
_entity_poly.pdbx_seq_one_letter_code
_entity_poly.pdbx_strand_id
1 'polypeptide(L)'
;MPSEDDLFSDGIFTIHCFGFDAWLRNPYHIVYKLIVFYIAIIMKKLSRIVFSIVLLGFSAALPAQTYSVYFNQNGKLTATMSSAAYIRQYSVAAGIAHAQDFYYPSMKKYSEPYIVASTQIKSFVPTLQNGMLILWHFNGQKKMAGGFSKGKPDGEWVNWYPNGKKSAVMPYKNGLSEGTGYRYYRNGGKESEIQFKQNKANGVWKQWYADGSIKTEMVMVNDEPAKILTWDESGRLLSELSIRHHKRNGVVLEWYEDGSKKSEAVYQDDKLVRKTQWDKDGYLIEP
;
A
#
# COMPACT_ATOMS: atom_id res chain seq x y z
N MET A 1 51.96 -54.90 -28.49
CA MET A 1 51.46 -55.66 -27.33
C MET A 1 49.96 -55.46 -27.28
N PRO A 2 49.21 -56.52 -27.63
CA PRO A 2 47.78 -56.49 -27.95
C PRO A 2 46.91 -56.99 -26.78
N SER A 3 45.60 -56.87 -26.96
CA SER A 3 44.61 -57.91 -26.63
C SER A 3 43.42 -57.64 -27.56
N GLU A 4 43.25 -58.38 -28.66
CA GLU A 4 42.57 -59.70 -28.73
C GLU A 4 41.12 -59.60 -28.25
N ASP A 5 40.07 -60.08 -28.90
CA ASP A 5 39.84 -60.84 -30.14
C ASP A 5 38.32 -60.64 -30.43
N ASP A 6 37.86 -60.36 -31.64
CA ASP A 6 37.72 -61.26 -32.80
C ASP A 6 36.51 -62.22 -32.67
N LEU A 7 35.56 -62.12 -33.62
CA LEU A 7 35.23 -63.20 -34.57
C LEU A 7 33.76 -63.16 -35.09
N PHE A 8 33.66 -62.99 -36.42
CA PHE A 8 32.87 -63.73 -37.43
C PHE A 8 31.41 -64.15 -37.17
N SER A 9 30.52 -63.90 -38.14
CA SER A 9 30.42 -64.77 -39.34
C SER A 9 29.34 -64.29 -40.33
N ASP A 10 29.71 -64.20 -41.60
CA ASP A 10 29.13 -64.88 -42.78
C ASP A 10 27.59 -64.98 -42.92
N GLY A 11 26.96 -64.75 -44.07
CA GLY A 11 27.45 -64.57 -45.43
C GLY A 11 26.29 -64.77 -46.43
N ILE A 12 26.69 -64.87 -47.71
CA ILE A 12 25.96 -65.40 -48.89
C ILE A 12 25.20 -64.38 -49.77
N PHE A 13 25.90 -64.03 -50.86
CA PHE A 13 25.41 -63.58 -52.16
C PHE A 13 25.06 -64.78 -53.07
N THR A 14 24.00 -64.71 -53.89
CA THR A 14 23.95 -65.15 -55.32
C THR A 14 22.59 -64.74 -55.94
N ILE A 15 22.51 -63.73 -56.83
CA ILE A 15 22.52 -63.71 -58.33
C ILE A 15 21.36 -64.49 -59.00
N HIS A 16 20.58 -63.80 -59.86
CA HIS A 16 20.11 -64.17 -61.22
C HIS A 16 19.16 -63.05 -61.73
N CYS A 17 19.51 -62.23 -62.74
CA CYS A 17 19.40 -62.41 -64.20
C CYS A 17 17.97 -62.27 -64.82
N PHE A 18 17.84 -61.18 -65.62
CA PHE A 18 17.13 -61.01 -66.91
C PHE A 18 15.59 -61.03 -67.07
N GLY A 19 15.13 -60.13 -67.96
CA GLY A 19 13.96 -60.29 -68.86
C GLY A 19 12.71 -59.53 -68.41
N PHE A 20 12.42 -58.31 -68.89
CA PHE A 20 11.67 -57.97 -70.11
C PHE A 20 10.29 -58.65 -70.26
N ASP A 21 9.28 -57.79 -70.43
CA ASP A 21 7.92 -58.01 -70.94
C ASP A 21 6.86 -58.73 -70.10
N ALA A 22 6.02 -57.92 -69.44
CA ALA A 22 4.56 -58.11 -69.44
C ALA A 22 3.83 -56.80 -69.09
N TRP A 23 3.84 -55.86 -70.03
CA TRP A 23 2.81 -54.83 -70.17
C TRP A 23 1.48 -55.54 -70.50
N LEU A 24 0.35 -55.05 -69.96
CA LEU A 24 -1.05 -55.54 -70.13
C LEU A 24 -1.54 -56.65 -69.18
N ARG A 25 -1.74 -56.30 -67.90
CA ARG A 25 -2.91 -56.68 -67.07
C ARG A 25 -2.79 -56.10 -65.64
N ASN A 26 -3.21 -54.85 -65.43
CA ASN A 26 -3.39 -54.32 -64.08
C ASN A 26 -4.64 -53.41 -63.98
N PRO A 27 -5.68 -53.80 -63.21
CA PRO A 27 -6.95 -53.06 -63.11
C PRO A 27 -6.91 -51.75 -62.29
N TYR A 28 -5.76 -51.35 -61.73
CA TYR A 28 -5.67 -50.15 -60.87
C TYR A 28 -5.47 -48.79 -61.60
N HIS A 29 -5.35 -48.76 -62.94
CA HIS A 29 -5.13 -47.51 -63.68
C HIS A 29 -6.40 -46.71 -64.06
N ILE A 30 -7.57 -47.33 -64.07
CA ILE A 30 -8.83 -46.66 -64.45
C ILE A 30 -9.41 -45.86 -63.26
N VAL A 31 -9.18 -46.33 -62.03
CA VAL A 31 -9.67 -45.67 -60.81
C VAL A 31 -8.92 -44.35 -60.53
N TYR A 32 -7.61 -44.29 -60.79
CA TYR A 32 -6.82 -43.06 -60.60
C TYR A 32 -7.17 -41.95 -61.60
N LYS A 33 -7.49 -42.28 -62.86
CA LYS A 33 -7.88 -41.27 -63.86
C LYS A 33 -9.26 -40.67 -63.56
N LEU A 34 -10.19 -41.42 -62.99
CA LEU A 34 -11.51 -40.92 -62.59
C LEU A 34 -11.45 -40.05 -61.33
N ILE A 35 -10.61 -40.38 -60.34
CA ILE A 35 -10.46 -39.59 -59.11
C ILE A 35 -9.78 -38.24 -59.39
N VAL A 36 -8.74 -38.21 -60.22
CA VAL A 36 -8.04 -36.95 -60.57
C VAL A 36 -8.92 -36.03 -61.43
N PHE A 37 -9.76 -36.58 -62.30
CA PHE A 37 -10.71 -35.79 -63.10
C PHE A 37 -11.87 -35.24 -62.25
N TYR A 38 -12.34 -35.99 -61.25
CA TYR A 38 -13.39 -35.56 -60.33
C TYR A 38 -12.91 -34.45 -59.37
N ILE A 39 -11.66 -34.54 -58.86
CA ILE A 39 -11.05 -33.49 -58.03
C ILE A 39 -10.80 -32.20 -58.84
N ALA A 40 -10.41 -32.31 -60.13
CA ALA A 40 -10.23 -31.15 -61.00
C ALA A 40 -11.56 -30.42 -61.34
N ILE A 41 -12.68 -31.15 -61.43
CA ILE A 41 -14.02 -30.56 -61.64
C ILE A 41 -14.53 -29.86 -60.37
N ILE A 42 -14.26 -30.42 -59.19
CA ILE A 42 -14.57 -29.77 -57.90
C ILE A 42 -13.73 -28.50 -57.72
N MET A 43 -12.44 -28.53 -58.05
CA MET A 43 -11.57 -27.35 -57.94
C MET A 43 -11.89 -26.26 -58.98
N LYS A 44 -12.40 -26.59 -60.18
CA LYS A 44 -12.85 -25.59 -61.17
C LYS A 44 -14.23 -24.99 -60.88
N LYS A 45 -15.10 -25.65 -60.11
CA LYS A 45 -16.42 -25.10 -59.70
C LYS A 45 -16.38 -24.25 -58.43
N LEU A 46 -15.28 -24.26 -57.68
CA LEU A 46 -15.12 -23.50 -56.43
C LEU A 46 -14.30 -22.20 -56.58
N SER A 47 -13.76 -21.86 -57.76
CA SER A 47 -12.86 -20.70 -57.92
C SER A 47 -13.48 -19.42 -58.51
N ARG A 48 -14.81 -19.27 -58.49
CA ARG A 48 -15.48 -18.02 -58.91
C ARG A 48 -16.34 -17.42 -57.80
N ILE A 49 -15.73 -17.16 -56.65
CA ILE A 49 -16.17 -16.12 -55.74
C ILE A 49 -14.90 -15.42 -55.23
N VAL A 50 -14.42 -14.43 -55.99
CA VAL A 50 -13.50 -13.42 -55.47
C VAL A 50 -14.36 -12.47 -54.65
N PHE A 51 -14.64 -12.84 -53.40
CA PHE A 51 -15.01 -11.84 -52.40
C PHE A 51 -13.69 -11.24 -51.93
N SER A 52 -13.40 -10.03 -52.40
CA SER A 52 -12.43 -9.15 -51.73
C SER A 52 -13.00 -8.81 -50.35
N ILE A 53 -12.80 -9.71 -49.39
CA ILE A 53 -12.96 -9.38 -47.98
C ILE A 53 -11.76 -8.50 -47.66
N VAL A 54 -11.96 -7.19 -47.71
CA VAL A 54 -11.15 -6.28 -46.91
C VAL A 54 -11.44 -6.66 -45.47
N LEU A 55 -10.61 -7.53 -44.90
CA LEU A 55 -10.56 -7.74 -43.46
C LEU A 55 -10.06 -6.42 -42.87
N LEU A 56 -10.99 -5.50 -42.62
CA LEU A 56 -10.82 -4.58 -41.51
C LEU A 56 -10.77 -5.47 -40.28
N GLY A 57 -9.57 -5.88 -39.91
CA GLY A 57 -9.28 -6.59 -38.67
C GLY A 57 -9.61 -5.65 -37.52
N PHE A 58 -10.89 -5.52 -37.19
CA PHE A 58 -11.32 -5.07 -35.89
C PHE A 58 -10.96 -6.21 -34.92
N SER A 59 -9.72 -6.19 -34.43
CA SER A 59 -9.43 -6.81 -33.14
C SER A 59 -10.21 -6.03 -32.10
N ALA A 60 -11.48 -6.41 -31.89
CA ALA A 60 -12.16 -6.07 -30.66
C ALA A 60 -11.33 -6.71 -29.54
N ALA A 61 -10.59 -5.89 -28.79
CA ALA A 61 -9.91 -6.35 -27.60
C ALA A 61 -10.97 -6.97 -26.69
N LEU A 62 -10.79 -8.24 -26.34
CA LEU A 62 -11.64 -8.88 -25.33
C LEU A 62 -11.60 -8.00 -24.07
N PRO A 63 -12.75 -7.71 -23.44
CA PRO A 63 -12.77 -6.90 -22.23
C PRO A 63 -11.87 -7.52 -21.17
N ALA A 64 -11.01 -6.71 -20.55
CA ALA A 64 -10.09 -7.17 -19.53
C ALA A 64 -10.87 -7.86 -18.40
N GLN A 65 -10.52 -9.12 -18.11
CA GLN A 65 -11.16 -9.88 -17.04
C GLN A 65 -10.98 -9.12 -15.71
N THR A 66 -12.09 -8.80 -15.06
CA THR A 66 -12.11 -8.13 -13.77
C THR A 66 -12.37 -9.16 -12.67
N TYR A 67 -11.52 -9.13 -11.66
CA TYR A 67 -11.60 -9.96 -10.47
C TYR A 67 -12.05 -9.12 -9.27
N SER A 68 -12.53 -9.80 -8.24
CA SER A 68 -12.91 -9.16 -6.98
C SER A 68 -12.28 -9.88 -5.80
N VAL A 69 -11.89 -9.09 -4.80
CA VAL A 69 -11.42 -9.60 -3.51
C VAL A 69 -12.03 -8.78 -2.38
N TYR A 70 -12.42 -9.46 -1.30
CA TYR A 70 -13.22 -8.91 -0.23
C TYR A 70 -12.40 -8.78 1.03
N PHE A 71 -12.61 -7.68 1.75
CA PHE A 71 -11.87 -7.38 2.97
C PHE A 71 -12.80 -6.90 4.07
N ASN A 72 -12.48 -7.25 5.31
CA ASN A 72 -13.19 -6.75 6.49
C ASN A 72 -12.71 -5.33 6.87
N GLN A 73 -13.27 -4.79 7.94
CA GLN A 73 -12.93 -3.45 8.45
C GLN A 73 -11.47 -3.27 8.86
N ASN A 74 -10.76 -4.36 9.15
CA ASN A 74 -9.34 -4.38 9.50
C ASN A 74 -8.44 -4.60 8.26
N GLY A 75 -9.04 -4.67 7.07
CA GLY A 75 -8.32 -4.93 5.82
C GLY A 75 -7.87 -6.37 5.63
N LYS A 76 -8.35 -7.32 6.44
CA LYS A 76 -8.05 -8.74 6.25
C LYS A 76 -9.01 -9.33 5.22
N LEU A 77 -8.50 -10.23 4.37
CA LEU A 77 -9.32 -11.01 3.44
C LEU A 77 -10.46 -11.72 4.17
N THR A 78 -11.64 -11.69 3.58
CA THR A 78 -12.81 -12.42 4.09
C THR A 78 -13.10 -13.64 3.24
N ALA A 79 -13.51 -14.73 3.90
CA ALA A 79 -13.97 -15.94 3.23
C ALA A 79 -15.39 -15.77 2.64
N THR A 80 -16.17 -14.82 3.16
CA THR A 80 -17.54 -14.56 2.73
C THR A 80 -17.77 -13.09 2.42
N MET A 81 -18.63 -12.82 1.44
CA MET A 81 -19.05 -11.48 1.06
C MET A 81 -19.83 -10.77 2.17
N SER A 82 -20.58 -11.52 3.00
CA SER A 82 -21.38 -10.97 4.10
C SER A 82 -20.56 -10.34 5.22
N SER A 83 -19.26 -10.64 5.30
CA SER A 83 -18.33 -10.06 6.29
C SER A 83 -17.44 -8.95 5.72
N ALA A 84 -17.63 -8.60 4.44
CA ALA A 84 -16.83 -7.59 3.76
C ALA A 84 -17.25 -6.17 4.17
N ALA A 85 -16.28 -5.35 4.56
CA ALA A 85 -16.44 -3.91 4.72
C ALA A 85 -16.16 -3.16 3.40
N TYR A 86 -15.24 -3.67 2.59
CA TYR A 86 -14.97 -3.14 1.25
C TYR A 86 -14.51 -4.26 0.31
N ILE A 87 -14.72 -4.02 -0.98
CA ILE A 87 -14.34 -4.89 -2.09
C ILE A 87 -13.30 -4.16 -2.94
N ARG A 88 -12.32 -4.91 -3.44
CA ARG A 88 -11.38 -4.44 -4.45
C ARG A 88 -11.71 -5.10 -5.77
N GLN A 89 -12.01 -4.28 -6.77
CA GLN A 89 -12.12 -4.73 -8.14
C GLN A 89 -10.82 -4.45 -8.85
N TYR A 90 -10.33 -5.42 -9.64
CA TYR A 90 -9.07 -5.26 -10.33
C TYR A 90 -8.98 -6.08 -11.63
N SER A 91 -8.14 -5.63 -12.55
CA SER A 91 -7.72 -6.41 -13.73
C SER A 91 -6.20 -6.57 -13.70
N VAL A 92 -5.69 -7.68 -14.24
CA VAL A 92 -4.25 -7.96 -14.27
C VAL A 92 -3.77 -8.04 -15.71
N ALA A 93 -2.72 -7.29 -16.02
CA ALA A 93 -2.01 -7.35 -17.29
C ALA A 93 -0.50 -7.27 -17.02
N ALA A 94 0.29 -8.16 -17.62
CA ALA A 94 1.75 -8.19 -17.49
C ALA A 94 2.26 -8.14 -16.02
N GLY A 95 1.58 -8.85 -15.10
CA GLY A 95 1.95 -8.89 -13.68
C GLY A 95 1.61 -7.61 -12.89
N ILE A 96 0.92 -6.66 -13.51
CA ILE A 96 0.46 -5.42 -12.91
C ILE A 96 -1.05 -5.47 -12.74
N ALA A 97 -1.54 -5.11 -11.55
CA ALA A 97 -2.95 -4.99 -11.26
C ALA A 97 -3.41 -3.53 -11.27
N HIS A 98 -4.42 -3.24 -12.07
CA HIS A 98 -5.18 -1.99 -12.04
C HIS A 98 -6.36 -2.20 -11.11
N ALA A 99 -6.37 -1.53 -9.97
CA ALA A 99 -7.30 -1.80 -8.88
C ALA A 99 -8.06 -0.55 -8.45
N GLN A 100 -9.27 -0.76 -7.94
CA GLN A 100 -10.05 0.26 -7.25
C GLN A 100 -10.86 -0.40 -6.14
N ASP A 101 -10.92 0.28 -4.99
CA ASP A 101 -11.64 -0.21 -3.83
C ASP A 101 -12.99 0.51 -3.69
N PHE A 102 -14.00 -0.22 -3.22
CA PHE A 102 -15.37 0.23 -3.02
C PHE A 102 -15.91 -0.24 -1.68
N TYR A 103 -16.65 0.62 -0.99
CA TYR A 103 -17.39 0.26 0.21
C TYR A 103 -18.46 -0.77 -0.10
N TYR A 104 -18.53 -1.84 0.70
CA TYR A 104 -19.53 -2.89 0.53
C TYR A 104 -20.61 -2.79 1.63
N PRO A 105 -21.91 -3.02 1.35
CA PRO A 105 -22.52 -3.37 0.06
C PRO A 105 -22.87 -2.16 -0.83
N SER A 106 -22.63 -0.94 -0.37
CA SER A 106 -23.08 0.28 -1.06
C SER A 106 -22.48 0.51 -2.45
N MET A 107 -21.35 -0.13 -2.74
CA MET A 107 -20.49 0.08 -3.91
C MET A 107 -20.05 1.53 -4.14
N LYS A 108 -20.11 2.38 -3.10
CA LYS A 108 -19.53 3.72 -3.14
C LYS A 108 -18.00 3.63 -3.21
N LYS A 109 -17.39 4.57 -3.92
CA LYS A 109 -15.94 4.71 -4.04
C LYS A 109 -15.26 4.74 -2.68
N TYR A 110 -14.29 3.85 -2.47
CA TYR A 110 -13.39 3.89 -1.31
C TYR A 110 -12.00 4.41 -1.69
N SER A 111 -11.54 4.17 -2.93
CA SER A 111 -10.29 4.72 -3.46
C SER A 111 -10.46 5.33 -4.85
N GLU A 112 -9.52 6.17 -5.26
CA GLU A 112 -9.23 6.34 -6.69
C GLU A 112 -8.69 5.04 -7.30
N PRO A 113 -8.75 4.86 -8.64
CA PRO A 113 -7.98 3.82 -9.31
C PRO A 113 -6.49 3.97 -9.00
N TYR A 114 -5.83 2.86 -8.74
CA TYR A 114 -4.39 2.80 -8.48
C TYR A 114 -3.79 1.51 -9.05
N ILE A 115 -2.46 1.47 -9.15
CA ILE A 115 -1.73 0.39 -9.82
C ILE A 115 -0.73 -0.23 -8.86
N VAL A 116 -0.72 -1.57 -8.81
CA VAL A 116 0.14 -2.36 -7.89
C VAL A 116 0.68 -3.61 -8.60
N ALA A 117 1.70 -4.25 -8.05
CA ALA A 117 2.08 -5.58 -8.52
C ALA A 117 0.93 -6.57 -8.23
N SER A 118 0.66 -7.49 -9.16
CA SER A 118 -0.44 -8.46 -9.01
C SER A 118 -0.30 -9.34 -7.76
N THR A 119 0.93 -9.58 -7.31
CA THR A 119 1.25 -10.30 -6.08
C THR A 119 0.81 -9.55 -4.81
N GLN A 120 0.68 -8.23 -4.85
CA GLN A 120 0.30 -7.39 -3.71
C GLN A 120 -1.21 -7.17 -3.60
N ILE A 121 -2.02 -7.67 -4.55
CA ILE A 121 -3.46 -7.39 -4.59
C ILE A 121 -4.22 -7.89 -3.35
N LYS A 122 -3.67 -8.88 -2.66
CA LYS A 122 -4.20 -9.50 -1.44
C LYS A 122 -3.80 -8.75 -0.16
N SER A 123 -2.92 -7.75 -0.25
CA SER A 123 -2.51 -6.91 0.88
C SER A 123 -3.44 -5.70 1.03
N PHE A 124 -3.80 -5.40 2.27
CA PHE A 124 -4.55 -4.19 2.58
C PHE A 124 -3.71 -2.94 2.29
N VAL A 125 -4.37 -1.89 1.78
CA VAL A 125 -3.80 -0.58 1.40
C VAL A 125 -2.44 -0.76 0.71
N PRO A 126 -2.45 -1.11 -0.57
CA PRO A 126 -1.27 -1.59 -1.20
C PRO A 126 -0.23 -0.48 -1.20
N THR A 127 0.99 -0.85 -0.83
CA THR A 127 2.14 0.00 -1.08
C THR A 127 2.28 0.12 -2.59
N LEU A 128 1.94 1.30 -3.13
CA LEU A 128 2.14 1.56 -4.55
C LEU A 128 3.64 1.58 -4.81
N GLN A 129 4.09 1.02 -5.93
CA GLN A 129 5.50 1.17 -6.30
C GLN A 129 5.83 2.64 -6.52
N ASN A 130 4.96 3.36 -7.23
CA ASN A 130 5.03 4.82 -7.38
C ASN A 130 3.62 5.38 -7.54
N GLY A 131 3.43 6.64 -7.19
CA GLY A 131 2.19 7.40 -7.46
C GLY A 131 1.42 7.78 -6.20
N MET A 132 0.21 8.30 -6.40
CA MET A 132 -0.60 8.84 -5.32
C MET A 132 -1.73 7.88 -4.96
N LEU A 133 -1.87 7.60 -3.67
CA LEU A 133 -3.04 6.92 -3.13
C LEU A 133 -4.00 7.95 -2.56
N ILE A 134 -5.28 7.85 -2.91
CA ILE A 134 -6.36 8.65 -2.32
C ILE A 134 -7.46 7.71 -1.84
N LEU A 135 -7.79 7.80 -0.56
CA LEU A 135 -8.92 7.12 0.06
C LEU A 135 -10.02 8.11 0.42
N TRP A 136 -11.25 7.64 0.39
CA TRP A 136 -12.46 8.39 0.66
C TRP A 136 -13.13 7.88 1.93
N HIS A 137 -13.89 8.75 2.59
CA HIS A 137 -14.88 8.38 3.61
C HIS A 137 -16.18 7.96 2.91
N PHE A 138 -17.06 7.28 3.65
CA PHE A 138 -18.35 6.82 3.12
C PHE A 138 -19.26 7.96 2.63
N ASN A 139 -19.06 9.17 3.13
CA ASN A 139 -19.77 10.38 2.71
C ASN A 139 -19.16 11.04 1.46
N GLY A 140 -18.15 10.44 0.83
CA GLY A 140 -17.52 10.95 -0.38
C GLY A 140 -16.49 12.06 -0.14
N GLN A 141 -16.14 12.38 1.11
CA GLN A 141 -15.05 13.31 1.41
C GLN A 141 -13.71 12.57 1.48
N LYS A 142 -12.59 13.25 1.22
CA LYS A 142 -11.27 12.63 1.34
C LYS A 142 -11.07 12.12 2.76
N LYS A 143 -10.49 10.93 2.89
CA LYS A 143 -10.09 10.32 4.16
C LYS A 143 -8.58 10.41 4.34
N MET A 144 -7.84 10.11 3.28
CA MET A 144 -6.39 10.05 3.30
C MET A 144 -5.84 10.25 1.89
N ALA A 145 -4.69 10.89 1.77
CA ALA A 145 -3.98 11.02 0.51
C ALA A 145 -2.48 11.12 0.79
N GLY A 146 -1.68 10.46 -0.05
CA GLY A 146 -0.23 10.49 0.07
C GLY A 146 0.46 9.82 -1.10
N GLY A 147 1.70 10.21 -1.33
CA GLY A 147 2.56 9.68 -2.38
C GLY A 147 3.32 8.43 -1.93
N PHE A 148 3.62 7.58 -2.90
CA PHE A 148 4.61 6.53 -2.78
C PHE A 148 5.71 6.73 -3.84
N SER A 149 6.93 6.39 -3.44
CA SER A 149 8.11 6.31 -4.29
C SER A 149 8.89 5.05 -3.93
N LYS A 150 9.17 4.21 -4.94
CA LYS A 150 9.85 2.91 -4.78
C LYS A 150 9.25 2.01 -3.69
N GLY A 151 7.92 1.94 -3.63
CA GLY A 151 7.19 1.10 -2.66
C GLY A 151 7.09 1.71 -1.25
N LYS A 152 7.57 2.94 -1.04
CA LYS A 152 7.64 3.58 0.28
C LYS A 152 6.86 4.90 0.30
N PRO A 153 6.20 5.25 1.41
CA PRO A 153 5.60 6.58 1.60
C PRO A 153 6.60 7.69 1.32
N ASP A 154 6.21 8.69 0.53
CA ASP A 154 7.06 9.81 0.18
C ASP A 154 6.23 11.09 0.00
N GLY A 155 6.78 12.21 0.48
CA GLY A 155 6.11 13.50 0.52
C GLY A 155 5.11 13.65 1.67
N GLU A 156 4.21 14.61 1.53
CA GLU A 156 3.20 14.91 2.54
C GLU A 156 2.04 13.90 2.47
N TRP A 157 1.72 13.31 3.62
CA TRP A 157 0.56 12.46 3.82
C TRP A 157 -0.48 13.18 4.64
N VAL A 158 -1.65 13.40 4.05
CA VAL A 158 -2.74 14.15 4.67
C VAL A 158 -3.87 13.20 5.02
N ASN A 159 -4.37 13.35 6.24
CA ASN A 159 -5.57 12.68 6.71
C ASN A 159 -6.65 13.73 6.97
N TRP A 160 -7.90 13.33 6.78
CA TRP A 160 -9.05 14.19 7.00
C TRP A 160 -10.09 13.49 7.86
N TYR A 161 -10.77 14.28 8.68
CA TYR A 161 -12.00 13.86 9.33
C TYR A 161 -13.15 13.76 8.31
N PRO A 162 -14.23 13.02 8.64
CA PRO A 162 -15.42 12.97 7.79
C PRO A 162 -16.09 14.33 7.53
N ASN A 163 -15.79 15.37 8.32
CA ASN A 163 -16.28 16.72 8.07
C ASN A 163 -15.40 17.53 7.09
N GLY A 164 -14.36 16.91 6.53
CA GLY A 164 -13.52 17.50 5.48
C GLY A 164 -12.38 18.35 6.02
N LYS A 165 -12.32 18.57 7.34
CA LYS A 165 -11.17 19.21 7.99
C LYS A 165 -10.02 18.22 8.09
N LYS A 166 -8.78 18.71 7.94
CA LYS A 166 -7.58 17.89 8.15
C LYS A 166 -7.59 17.34 9.58
N SER A 167 -7.17 16.10 9.76
CA SER A 167 -6.94 15.47 11.07
C SER A 167 -5.45 15.29 11.35
N ALA A 168 -4.66 15.05 10.31
CA ALA A 168 -3.21 14.98 10.41
C ALA A 168 -2.53 15.32 9.08
N VAL A 169 -1.30 15.80 9.17
CA VAL A 169 -0.37 16.02 8.06
C VAL A 169 0.97 15.46 8.49
N MET A 170 1.49 14.47 7.78
CA MET A 170 2.71 13.75 8.15
C MET A 170 3.72 13.80 7.01
N PRO A 171 4.95 14.28 7.24
CA PRO A 171 5.95 14.33 6.19
C PRO A 171 6.72 13.02 6.14
N TYR A 172 6.85 12.45 4.94
CA TYR A 172 7.64 11.25 4.70
C TYR A 172 8.74 11.51 3.67
N LYS A 173 9.88 10.87 3.85
CA LYS A 173 10.99 10.82 2.90
C LYS A 173 11.55 9.41 2.88
N ASN A 174 11.53 8.77 1.71
CA ASN A 174 12.01 7.39 1.54
C ASN A 174 11.38 6.39 2.53
N GLY A 175 10.10 6.57 2.87
CA GLY A 175 9.36 5.72 3.81
C GLY A 175 9.57 6.01 5.29
N LEU A 176 10.36 7.02 5.62
CA LEU A 176 10.60 7.45 7.01
C LEU A 176 9.92 8.79 7.25
N SER A 177 9.34 9.02 8.43
CA SER A 177 8.91 10.36 8.81
C SER A 177 10.12 11.27 8.99
N GLU A 178 10.08 12.43 8.33
CA GLU A 178 11.20 13.37 8.23
C GLU A 178 10.65 14.79 8.10
N GLY A 179 10.90 15.65 9.07
CA GLY A 179 10.35 17.02 9.14
C GLY A 179 9.20 17.16 10.14
N THR A 180 8.41 18.22 10.03
CA THR A 180 7.35 18.54 11.01
C THR A 180 6.02 17.93 10.63
N GLY A 181 5.49 17.05 11.48
CA GLY A 181 4.13 16.53 11.42
C GLY A 181 3.17 17.36 12.25
N TYR A 182 1.89 17.33 11.87
CA TYR A 182 0.81 18.09 12.50
C TYR A 182 -0.39 17.20 12.75
N ARG A 183 -1.09 17.44 13.86
CA ARG A 183 -2.43 16.92 14.12
C ARG A 183 -3.38 18.06 14.43
N TYR A 184 -4.64 17.84 14.14
CA TYR A 184 -5.68 18.85 14.26
C TYR A 184 -6.87 18.26 15.00
N TYR A 185 -7.51 19.08 15.82
CA TYR A 185 -8.80 18.77 16.40
C TYR A 185 -9.89 18.74 15.32
N ARG A 186 -11.03 18.11 15.64
CA ARG A 186 -12.17 18.02 14.72
C ARG A 186 -12.77 19.39 14.36
N ASN A 187 -12.57 20.40 15.21
CA ASN A 187 -12.95 21.80 14.95
C ASN A 187 -11.99 22.50 13.96
N GLY A 188 -10.85 21.89 13.62
CA GLY A 188 -9.81 22.44 12.74
C GLY A 188 -8.67 23.15 13.47
N GLY A 189 -8.79 23.35 14.78
CA GLY A 189 -7.71 23.90 15.62
C GLY A 189 -6.52 22.94 15.66
N LYS A 190 -5.32 23.49 15.82
CA LYS A 190 -4.08 22.70 15.92
C LYS A 190 -4.09 21.91 17.23
N GLU A 191 -3.91 20.60 17.16
CA GLU A 191 -3.85 19.71 18.34
C GLU A 191 -2.41 19.52 18.78
N SER A 192 -1.52 19.16 17.85
CA SER A 192 -0.11 18.96 18.14
C SER A 192 0.77 19.14 16.90
N GLU A 193 2.04 19.40 17.12
CA GLU A 193 3.09 19.34 16.11
C GLU A 193 4.31 18.63 16.67
N ILE A 194 5.00 17.92 15.80
CA ILE A 194 6.10 17.04 16.17
C ILE A 194 7.17 17.07 15.10
N GLN A 195 8.42 17.28 15.50
CA GLN A 195 9.56 17.17 14.59
C GLN A 195 10.04 15.71 14.55
N PHE A 196 10.16 15.17 13.34
CA PHE A 196 10.69 13.84 13.09
C PHE A 196 12.03 13.89 12.37
N LYS A 197 12.90 12.95 12.71
CA LYS A 197 14.10 12.60 11.97
C LYS A 197 14.21 11.09 11.92
N GLN A 198 14.23 10.52 10.71
CA GLN A 198 14.36 9.07 10.50
C GLN A 198 13.40 8.23 11.36
N ASN A 199 12.09 8.50 11.28
CA ASN A 199 11.03 7.86 12.07
C ASN A 199 10.98 8.17 13.57
N LYS A 200 11.94 8.92 14.11
CA LYS A 200 11.98 9.25 15.54
C LYS A 200 11.57 10.68 15.80
N ALA A 201 10.83 10.92 16.88
CA ALA A 201 10.60 12.24 17.43
C ALA A 201 11.95 12.85 17.82
N ASN A 202 12.35 13.92 17.14
CA ASN A 202 13.65 14.53 17.35
C ASN A 202 13.57 16.03 17.03
N GLY A 203 13.66 16.85 18.08
CA GLY A 203 13.41 18.28 18.04
C GLY A 203 12.22 18.65 18.91
N VAL A 204 11.47 19.68 18.53
CA VAL A 204 10.38 20.20 19.35
C VAL A 204 9.08 19.43 19.12
N TRP A 205 8.41 19.10 20.22
CA TRP A 205 7.03 18.61 20.25
C TRP A 205 6.15 19.60 21.00
N LYS A 206 5.01 19.97 20.43
CA LYS A 206 4.05 20.86 21.09
C LYS A 206 2.65 20.27 21.02
N GLN A 207 1.87 20.55 22.05
CA GLN A 207 0.45 20.25 22.14
C GLN A 207 -0.30 21.48 22.62
N TRP A 208 -1.48 21.73 22.06
CA TRP A 208 -2.36 22.82 22.44
C TRP A 208 -3.66 22.28 23.01
N TYR A 209 -4.37 23.10 23.79
CA TYR A 209 -5.77 22.90 24.12
C TYR A 209 -6.66 23.27 22.92
N ALA A 210 -7.96 22.92 23.00
CA ALA A 210 -8.90 23.13 21.91
C ALA A 210 -9.18 24.62 21.61
N ASP A 211 -8.90 25.51 22.56
CA ASP A 211 -8.97 26.97 22.43
C ASP A 211 -7.70 27.58 21.77
N GLY A 212 -6.66 26.77 21.57
CA GLY A 212 -5.38 27.18 20.99
C GLY A 212 -4.32 27.61 22.01
N SER A 213 -4.61 27.60 23.33
CA SER A 213 -3.60 27.82 24.36
C SER A 213 -2.59 26.66 24.40
N ILE A 214 -1.33 26.95 24.71
CA ILE A 214 -0.29 25.90 24.78
C ILE A 214 -0.55 25.00 25.98
N LYS A 215 -0.54 23.69 25.76
CA LYS A 215 -0.72 22.68 26.81
C LYS A 215 0.60 22.08 27.26
N THR A 216 1.41 21.70 26.28
CA THR A 216 2.70 21.05 26.54
C THR A 216 3.71 21.42 25.47
N GLU A 217 4.95 21.57 25.87
CA GLU A 217 6.10 21.69 24.98
C GLU A 217 7.20 20.76 25.48
N MET A 218 7.75 19.95 24.59
CA MET A 218 8.84 19.03 24.89
C MET A 218 9.99 19.20 23.91
N VAL A 219 11.21 19.00 24.40
CA VAL A 219 12.38 18.76 23.56
C VAL A 219 12.60 17.26 23.50
N MET A 220 12.51 16.69 22.31
CA MET A 220 12.64 15.25 22.05
C MET A 220 14.01 14.95 21.43
N VAL A 221 14.64 13.88 21.87
CA VAL A 221 15.89 13.34 21.30
C VAL A 221 15.68 11.85 21.08
N ASN A 222 15.59 11.43 19.83
CA ASN A 222 15.40 10.02 19.46
C ASN A 222 14.25 9.32 20.22
N ASP A 223 13.06 9.91 20.22
CA ASP A 223 11.85 9.46 20.93
C ASP A 223 11.86 9.64 22.46
N GLU A 224 12.96 10.13 23.04
CA GLU A 224 13.05 10.40 24.47
C GLU A 224 12.89 11.90 24.79
N PRO A 225 12.02 12.27 25.75
CA PRO A 225 11.93 13.66 26.18
C PRO A 225 13.17 14.04 27.01
N ALA A 226 13.78 15.18 26.66
CA ALA A 226 14.90 15.79 27.37
C ALA A 226 14.45 16.97 28.27
N LYS A 227 13.41 17.69 27.84
CA LYS A 227 12.76 18.76 28.60
C LYS A 227 11.25 18.68 28.38
N ILE A 228 10.48 18.94 29.42
CA ILE A 228 9.02 18.95 29.42
C ILE A 228 8.56 20.23 30.13
N LEU A 229 7.74 21.02 29.45
CA LEU A 229 7.02 22.15 30.00
C LEU A 229 5.52 21.89 29.83
N THR A 230 4.73 22.09 30.87
CA THR A 230 3.26 21.95 30.81
C THR A 230 2.58 23.18 31.38
N TRP A 231 1.46 23.58 30.78
CA TRP A 231 0.63 24.69 31.25
C TRP A 231 -0.82 24.23 31.38
N ASP A 232 -1.60 24.96 32.18
CA ASP A 232 -3.05 24.82 32.20
C ASP A 232 -3.74 25.67 31.11
N GLU A 233 -5.07 25.58 31.02
CA GLU A 233 -5.88 26.31 30.03
C GLU A 233 -5.82 27.83 30.19
N SER A 234 -5.45 28.33 31.39
CA SER A 234 -5.24 29.76 31.63
C SER A 234 -3.82 30.23 31.29
N GLY A 235 -2.95 29.33 30.83
CA GLY A 235 -1.56 29.61 30.49
C GLY A 235 -0.61 29.63 31.70
N ARG A 236 -1.04 29.16 32.88
CA ARG A 236 -0.15 29.06 34.05
C ARG A 236 0.73 27.82 33.93
N LEU A 237 2.02 27.97 34.23
CA LEU A 237 2.97 26.86 34.20
C LEU A 237 2.63 25.85 35.31
N LEU A 238 2.48 24.58 34.94
CA LEU A 238 2.23 23.46 35.84
C LEU A 238 3.49 22.64 36.11
N SER A 239 4.41 22.56 35.15
CA SER A 239 5.69 21.87 35.38
C SER A 239 6.77 22.35 34.42
N GLU A 240 8.00 22.37 34.93
CA GLU A 240 9.23 22.47 34.14
C GLU A 240 10.18 21.38 34.59
N LEU A 241 10.31 20.35 33.76
CA LEU A 241 11.11 19.16 34.05
C LEU A 241 12.18 18.97 32.97
N SER A 242 13.38 18.62 33.40
CA SER A 242 14.47 18.12 32.58
C SER A 242 14.72 16.65 32.90
N ILE A 243 15.02 15.85 31.88
CA ILE A 243 15.29 14.43 32.03
C ILE A 243 16.78 14.20 31.75
N ARG A 244 17.48 13.66 32.74
CA ARG A 244 18.90 13.28 32.65
C ARG A 244 19.06 11.86 33.16
N HIS A 245 19.71 11.00 32.38
CA HIS A 245 19.85 9.56 32.70
C HIS A 245 18.51 8.90 33.06
N HIS A 246 17.46 9.21 32.29
CA HIS A 246 16.07 8.77 32.51
C HIS A 246 15.41 9.23 33.82
N LYS A 247 16.01 10.18 34.55
CA LYS A 247 15.45 10.73 35.79
C LYS A 247 15.03 12.17 35.66
N ARG A 248 13.90 12.52 36.28
CA ARG A 248 13.34 13.88 36.24
C ARG A 248 14.00 14.78 37.27
N ASN A 249 14.29 15.99 36.83
CA ASN A 249 14.82 17.09 37.62
C ASN A 249 14.03 18.35 37.28
N GLY A 250 13.58 19.12 38.26
CA GLY A 250 12.85 20.36 38.00
C GLY A 250 11.72 20.61 38.98
N VAL A 251 10.70 21.35 38.53
CA VAL A 251 9.63 21.84 39.40
C VAL A 251 8.25 21.44 38.89
N VAL A 252 7.35 21.17 39.83
CA VAL A 252 5.92 21.03 39.60
C VAL A 252 5.22 22.10 40.43
N LEU A 253 4.28 22.81 39.81
CA LEU A 253 3.56 23.94 40.38
C LEU A 253 2.08 23.62 40.45
N GLU A 254 1.45 24.00 41.55
CA GLU A 254 0.00 23.98 41.71
C GLU A 254 -0.50 25.39 42.00
N TRP A 255 -1.72 25.67 41.55
CA TRP A 255 -2.37 26.97 41.68
C TRP A 255 -3.74 26.80 42.33
N TYR A 256 -4.18 27.82 43.05
CA TYR A 256 -5.57 27.96 43.45
C TYR A 256 -6.43 28.44 42.28
N GLU A 257 -7.76 28.36 42.43
CA GLU A 257 -8.71 28.79 41.41
C GLU A 257 -8.61 30.29 41.09
N ASP A 258 -8.24 31.11 42.09
CA ASP A 258 -8.07 32.56 41.94
C ASP A 258 -6.78 32.99 41.24
N GLY A 259 -5.90 32.05 40.89
CA GLY A 259 -4.61 32.36 40.27
C GLY A 259 -3.42 32.36 41.21
N SER A 260 -3.63 32.39 42.53
CA SER A 260 -2.54 32.40 43.51
C SER A 260 -1.79 31.06 43.54
N LYS A 261 -0.49 31.10 43.82
CA LYS A 261 0.37 29.91 43.84
C LYS A 261 0.06 29.08 45.09
N LYS A 262 -0.31 27.82 44.90
CA LYS A 262 -0.66 26.89 45.98
C LYS A 262 0.53 26.07 46.46
N SER A 263 1.32 25.53 45.53
CA SER A 263 2.50 24.74 45.91
C SER A 263 3.58 24.73 44.84
N GLU A 264 4.80 24.44 45.29
CA GLU A 264 5.97 24.15 44.46
C GLU A 264 6.65 22.90 45.00
N ALA A 265 6.81 21.89 44.14
CA ALA A 265 7.55 20.67 44.43
C ALA A 265 8.80 20.61 43.54
N VAL A 266 9.97 20.57 44.15
CA VAL A 266 11.27 20.46 43.47
C VAL A 266 11.72 19.01 43.49
N TYR A 267 12.04 18.48 42.33
CA TYR A 267 12.53 17.11 42.13
C TYR A 267 13.99 17.11 41.68
N GLN A 268 14.77 16.19 42.25
CA GLN A 268 16.11 15.85 41.81
C GLN A 268 16.24 14.33 41.71
N ASP A 269 16.64 13.83 40.54
CA ASP A 269 16.77 12.39 40.28
C ASP A 269 15.52 11.58 40.69
N ASP A 270 14.33 12.07 40.29
CA ASP A 270 12.99 11.57 40.65
C ASP A 270 12.62 11.65 42.15
N LYS A 271 13.49 12.19 43.00
CA LYS A 271 13.22 12.37 44.43
C LYS A 271 12.71 13.78 44.70
N LEU A 272 11.64 13.89 45.48
CA LEU A 272 11.19 15.17 46.02
C LEU A 272 12.25 15.69 47.01
N VAL A 273 12.89 16.81 46.68
CA VAL A 273 13.92 17.43 47.54
C VAL A 273 13.38 18.60 48.35
N ARG A 274 12.36 19.29 47.84
CA ARG A 274 11.72 20.40 48.54
C ARG A 274 10.26 20.48 48.12
N LYS A 275 9.38 20.71 49.09
CA LYS A 275 8.01 21.12 48.83
C LYS A 275 7.72 22.39 49.63
N THR A 276 7.19 23.40 48.96
CA THR A 276 6.74 24.64 49.60
C THR A 276 5.26 24.81 49.29
N GLN A 277 4.48 25.19 50.30
CA GLN A 277 3.03 25.39 50.19
C GLN A 277 2.68 26.76 50.73
N TRP A 278 1.69 27.40 50.11
CA TRP A 278 1.17 28.68 50.53
C TRP A 278 -0.35 28.58 50.68
N ASP A 279 -0.93 29.38 51.57
CA ASP A 279 -2.37 29.60 51.61
C ASP A 279 -2.82 30.56 50.49
N LYS A 280 -4.12 30.87 50.44
CA LYS A 280 -4.68 31.77 49.41
C LYS A 280 -4.20 33.22 49.52
N ASP A 281 -3.75 33.63 50.70
CA ASP A 281 -3.25 34.98 50.96
C ASP A 281 -1.74 35.08 50.68
N GLY A 282 -1.09 33.95 50.36
CA GLY A 282 0.32 33.87 50.01
C GLY A 282 1.25 33.67 51.20
N TYR A 283 0.72 33.32 52.39
CA TYR A 283 1.53 32.98 53.55
C TYR A 283 1.99 31.52 53.46
N LEU A 284 3.24 31.27 53.89
CA LEU A 284 3.79 29.93 53.93
C LEU A 284 2.98 29.06 54.89
N ILE A 285 2.56 27.89 54.41
CA ILE A 285 2.04 26.82 55.25
C ILE A 285 3.27 26.01 55.68
N GLU A 286 3.74 26.25 56.90
CA GLU A 286 4.82 25.45 57.46
C GLU A 286 4.39 23.98 57.60
N PRO A 287 5.27 23.02 57.27
CA PRO A 287 4.98 21.59 57.38
C PRO A 287 4.91 21.09 58.83
#